data_AF-X1ELB0-F1
#
_entry.id   AF-X1ELB0-F1
#
_cell.length_a   1.000
_cell.length_b   1.000
_cell.length_c   1.000
_cell.angle_alpha   90.00
_cell.angle_beta   90.00
_cell.angle_gamma   90.00
#
_symmetry.space_group_name_H-M   'P 1'
#
loop_
_entity.id
_entity.type
_entity.pdbx_description
1 polymer ?
#
loop_
_entity_poly.entity_id
_entity_poly.type
_entity_poly.pdbx_seq_one_letter_code
_entity_poly.pdbx_strand_id
1 'polypeptide(L)' 'ILSGAHTHLFPKVMELLKENNIEDIVVMGGGVIPEEDIPELKKIGIAEIFTPGTDTRNIVKFIKEKVK' A
#
# COMPACT_ATOMS: atom_id res chain seq x y z
N ILE A 1 -6.70 -0.62 19.30
CA ILE A 1 -5.42 -0.09 19.82
C ILE A 1 -4.37 0.09 18.71
N LEU A 2 -4.44 -0.59 17.57
CA LEU A 2 -3.49 -0.38 16.44
C LEU A 2 -3.97 0.65 15.39
N SER A 3 -4.76 1.65 15.78
CA SER A 3 -5.13 2.75 14.89
C SER A 3 -3.91 3.64 14.65
N GLY A 4 -3.37 3.66 13.42
CA GLY A 4 -2.27 4.55 13.02
C GLY A 4 -0.89 3.91 12.81
N ALA A 5 -0.78 2.58 12.81
CA ALA A 5 0.52 1.92 12.64
C ALA A 5 1.03 1.87 11.19
N HIS A 6 0.25 2.33 10.20
CA HIS A 6 0.61 2.31 8.78
C HIS A 6 1.88 3.10 8.48
N THR A 7 2.11 4.24 9.14
CA THR A 7 3.33 5.05 8.96
C THR A 7 4.60 4.35 9.47
N HIS A 8 4.48 3.30 10.28
CA HIS A 8 5.63 2.54 10.77
C HIS A 8 5.75 1.16 10.12
N LEU A 9 4.63 0.42 10.04
CA LEU A 9 4.62 -0.95 9.55
C LEU A 9 4.80 -1.04 8.03
N PHE A 10 4.21 -0.11 7.27
CA PHE A 10 4.34 -0.14 5.81
C PHE A 10 5.80 0.10 5.37
N PRO A 11 6.52 1.12 5.85
CA PRO A 11 7.95 1.25 5.59
C PRO A 11 8.74 0.00 5.95
N LYS A 12 8.45 -0.63 7.11
CA LYS A 12 9.18 -1.83 7.53
C LYS A 12 8.96 -3.01 6.58
N VAL A 13 7.74 -3.20 6.08
CA VAL A 13 7.47 -4.23 5.07
C VAL A 13 8.21 -3.94 3.77
N MET A 14 8.19 -2.69 3.30
CA MET A 14 8.91 -2.31 2.07
C MET A 14 10.43 -2.50 2.20
N GLU A 15 11.00 -2.17 3.35
CA GLU A 15 12.42 -2.42 3.68
C GLU A 15 12.74 -3.92 3.61
N LEU A 16 11.94 -4.77 4.26
CA LEU A 16 12.15 -6.22 4.28
C LEU A 16 12.05 -6.83 2.88
N LEU A 17 11.13 -6.36 2.04
CA LEU A 17 11.03 -6.81 0.64
C LEU A 17 12.31 -6.50 -0.14
N LYS A 18 12.83 -5.29 0.02
CA LYS A 18 14.09 -4.87 -0.58
C LYS A 18 15.28 -5.69 -0.07
N GLU A 19 15.37 -5.93 1.24
CA GLU A 19 16.42 -6.77 1.84
C GLU A 19 16.41 -8.21 1.30
N ASN A 20 15.23 -8.73 0.97
CA ASN A 20 15.07 -10.06 0.39
C ASN A 20 15.19 -10.10 -1.15
N ASN A 21 15.62 -8.98 -1.78
CA ASN A 21 15.71 -8.82 -3.25
C ASN A 21 14.39 -9.10 -3.98
N ILE A 22 13.25 -8.77 -3.36
CA ILE A 22 11.92 -8.92 -3.95
C ILE A 22 11.48 -7.57 -4.51
N GLU A 23 11.78 -7.34 -5.78
CA GLU A 23 11.48 -6.06 -6.46
C GLU A 23 10.36 -6.17 -7.52
N ASP A 24 10.02 -7.39 -7.94
CA ASP A 24 9.03 -7.65 -9.01
C ASP A 24 7.63 -7.98 -8.43
N ILE A 25 7.22 -7.27 -7.38
CA ILE A 25 5.88 -7.41 -6.80
C ILE A 25 5.19 -6.06 -6.65
N VAL A 26 3.88 -6.06 -6.84
CA VAL A 26 3.03 -4.89 -6.60
C VAL A 26 2.55 -4.93 -5.16
N VAL A 27 2.96 -3.95 -4.35
CA VAL A 27 2.48 -3.79 -2.99
C VAL A 27 1.35 -2.77 -2.96
N MET A 28 0.21 -3.14 -2.37
CA MET A 28 -0.94 -2.26 -2.17
C MET A 28 -1.35 -2.28 -0.69
N GLY A 29 -1.75 -1.13 -0.18
CA GLY A 29 -2.16 -0.93 1.21
C GLY A 29 -3.67 -0.72 1.36
N GLY A 30 -4.18 -0.86 2.57
CA GLY A 30 -5.56 -0.52 2.89
C GLY A 30 -5.81 -0.38 4.37
N GLY A 31 -6.96 0.20 4.72
CA GLY A 31 -7.36 0.49 6.10
C GLY A 31 -7.77 1.95 6.30
N VAL A 32 -8.05 2.31 7.56
CA VAL A 32 -8.39 3.69 7.94
C VAL A 32 -7.10 4.51 8.01
N ILE A 33 -6.70 5.10 6.88
CA ILE A 33 -5.46 5.86 6.72
C ILE A 33 -5.82 7.33 6.45
N PRO A 34 -5.26 8.30 7.19
CA PRO A 34 -5.40 9.72 6.90
C PRO A 34 -4.90 10.08 5.49
N GLU A 35 -5.62 10.96 4.79
CA GLU A 35 -5.25 11.36 3.42
C GLU A 35 -3.87 12.03 3.34
N GLU A 36 -3.44 12.69 4.42
CA GLU A 36 -2.13 13.32 4.55
C GLU A 36 -0.96 12.33 4.56
N ASP A 37 -1.19 11.09 5.02
CA ASP A 37 -0.16 10.04 5.08
C ASP A 37 0.01 9.31 3.74
N ILE A 38 -1.02 9.29 2.90
CA ILE A 38 -1.05 8.55 1.62
C ILE A 38 0.13 8.95 0.70
N PRO A 39 0.44 10.24 0.49
CA PRO A 39 1.57 10.64 -0.35
C PRO A 39 2.91 10.09 0.13
N GLU A 40 3.16 10.04 1.44
CA GLU A 40 4.41 9.49 1.97
C GLU A 40 4.47 7.97 1.79
N LEU A 41 3.36 7.27 2.04
CA LEU A 41 3.26 5.83 1.83
C LEU A 41 3.43 5.44 0.36
N LYS A 42 2.96 6.26 -0.59
CA LYS A 42 3.21 6.02 -2.03
C LYS A 42 4.67 6.24 -2.41
N LYS A 43 5.37 7.22 -1.80
CA LYS A 43 6.79 7.48 -2.07
C LYS A 43 7.71 6.32 -1.68
N ILE A 44 7.34 5.55 -0.66
CA ILE A 44 8.12 4.38 -0.22
C ILE A 44 7.86 3.12 -1.07
N GLY A 45 7.07 3.22 -2.15
CA GLY A 45 6.86 2.14 -3.12
C GLY A 45 5.53 1.39 -3.00
N ILE A 46 4.60 1.85 -2.15
CA ILE A 46 3.22 1.33 -2.20
C ILE A 46 2.53 1.86 -3.44
N ALA A 47 2.04 0.95 -4.27
CA ALA A 47 1.48 1.28 -5.56
C ALA A 47 0.08 1.92 -5.46
N GLU A 48 -0.75 1.50 -4.50
CA GLU A 48 -2.04 2.13 -4.22
C GLU A 48 -2.52 1.86 -2.79
N ILE A 49 -3.36 2.77 -2.27
CA ILE A 49 -3.96 2.66 -0.94
C ILE A 49 -5.48 2.74 -1.06
N PHE A 50 -6.16 1.75 -0.49
CA PHE A 50 -7.62 1.68 -0.49
C PHE A 50 -8.18 1.94 0.91
N THR A 51 -8.86 3.08 1.06
CA THR A 51 -9.51 3.50 2.31
C THR A 51 -10.96 3.03 2.38
N PRO A 52 -11.64 3.09 3.55
CA PRO A 52 -13.05 2.74 3.66
C PRO A 52 -13.90 3.51 2.65
N GLY A 53 -14.84 2.82 2.01
CA GLY A 53 -15.67 3.39 0.96
C GLY A 53 -15.07 3.27 -0.45
N THR A 54 -13.83 2.77 -0.60
CA THR A 54 -13.30 2.40 -1.91
C THR A 54 -14.18 1.31 -2.53
N ASP A 55 -14.68 1.57 -3.74
CA ASP A 55 -15.42 0.58 -4.51
C ASP A 55 -14.53 -0.62 -4.85
N THR A 56 -14.99 -1.84 -4.54
CA THR A 56 -14.25 -3.07 -4.84
C THR A 56 -13.91 -3.21 -6.33
N ARG A 57 -14.73 -2.65 -7.22
CA ARG A 57 -14.46 -2.64 -8.68
C ARG A 57 -13.20 -1.85 -9.01
N ASN A 58 -12.89 -0.79 -8.26
CA ASN A 58 -11.66 -0.01 -8.43
C ASN A 58 -10.44 -0.84 -8.01
N ILE A 59 -10.55 -1.60 -6.92
CA ILE A 59 -9.49 -2.51 -6.46
C ILE A 59 -9.22 -3.59 -7.52
N VAL A 60 -10.27 -4.24 -8.03
CA VAL A 60 -10.16 -5.25 -9.09
C VAL A 60 -9.54 -4.67 -10.36
N LYS A 61 -9.98 -3.48 -10.76
CA LYS A 61 -9.43 -2.78 -11.93
C LYS A 61 -7.94 -2.52 -11.76
N PHE A 62 -7.54 -1.97 -10.61
CA PHE A 62 -6.14 -1.70 -10.29
C PHE A 62 -5.27 -2.95 -10.40
N ILE A 63 -5.71 -4.06 -9.80
CA ILE A 63 -4.97 -5.33 -9.84
C ILE A 63 -4.79 -5.80 -11.29
N LYS A 64 -5.84 -5.78 -12.10
CA LYS A 64 -5.78 -6.18 -13.53
C LYS A 64 -4.88 -5.29 -14.39
N GLU A 65 -4.74 -4.02 -14.03
CA GLU A 65 -3.86 -3.08 -14.76
C GLU A 65 -2.39 -3.24 -14.37
N LYS A 66 -2.12 -3.63 -13.12
CA LYS A 66 -0.76 -3.72 -12.56
C LYS A 66 -0.12 -5.10 -12.65
N VAL A 67 -0.93 -6.15 -12.66
CA VAL A 67 -0.47 -7.55 -12.78
C VAL A 67 -0.86 -8.04 -14.16
N LYS A 68 0.14 -8.35 -15.00
CA LYS A 68 -0.04 -8.91 -16.34
C LYS A 68 0.25 -10.41 -16.33
#